data_AF-A0AAQ3PPP8-F1
#
_entry.id   AF-A0AAQ3PPP8-F1
#
_cell.length_a   1.000
_cell.length_b   1.000
_cell.length_c   1.000
_cell.angle_alpha   90.00
_cell.angle_beta   90.00
_cell.angle_gamma   90.00
#
_symmetry.space_group_name_H-M   'P 1'
#
loop_
_entity.id
_entity.type
_entity.pdbx_description
1 polymer ?
#
loop_
_entity_poly.entity_id
_entity_poly.type
_entity_poly.pdbx_seq_one_letter_code
_entity_poly.pdbx_strand_id
1 'polypeptide(L)'
;MSTATGANGSTTSPALDWSWRSVSSCPLPFRTDEAIVSYAVHPDGRTIFVTANTPKEDRTFSFDTRRCEWRFHGEWALPFEGQGYFDSQLDAWVGLQQDGGICSCQVISHGSTGAVQPDWKMAKDKLWSPNKKVALGPTLTSMGGARFCLVECVMREGLVEYEDAFGDHDGCVLHITMFGLKYSHREVLQTFGRTTSSCPVSKHFTSFSPVAFWM
;
A
#
# COMPACT_ATOMS: atom_id res chain seq x y z
N MET A 1 -49.34 -38.85 -32.60
CA MET A 1 -47.90 -38.96 -32.93
C MET A 1 -47.44 -37.56 -33.31
N SER A 2 -46.50 -36.88 -32.67
CA SER A 2 -45.62 -37.22 -31.55
C SER A 2 -45.35 -35.91 -30.79
N THR A 3 -45.30 -36.01 -29.47
CA THR A 3 -44.86 -34.98 -28.54
C THR A 3 -43.35 -34.77 -28.66
N ALA A 4 -42.90 -33.54 -28.87
CA ALA A 4 -41.50 -33.16 -28.78
C ALA A 4 -41.26 -32.38 -27.48
N THR A 5 -40.41 -32.96 -26.66
CA THR A 5 -39.94 -32.54 -25.33
C THR A 5 -39.08 -31.28 -25.45
N GLY A 6 -39.44 -30.20 -24.75
CA GLY A 6 -38.55 -29.06 -24.51
C GLY A 6 -37.97 -29.19 -23.10
N ALA A 7 -36.74 -29.66 -22.99
CA ALA A 7 -35.99 -29.68 -21.75
C ALA A 7 -35.74 -28.25 -21.27
N ASN A 8 -36.31 -27.88 -20.11
CA ASN A 8 -35.86 -26.71 -19.37
C ASN A 8 -34.49 -27.03 -18.79
N GLY A 9 -33.44 -26.75 -19.57
CA GLY A 9 -32.09 -26.59 -19.04
C GLY A 9 -32.12 -25.45 -18.04
N SER A 10 -32.11 -25.79 -16.75
CA SER A 10 -31.81 -24.85 -15.68
C SER A 10 -30.36 -24.44 -15.85
N THR A 11 -30.13 -23.40 -16.65
CA THR A 11 -28.84 -22.71 -16.73
C THR A 11 -28.60 -22.07 -15.37
N THR A 12 -27.89 -22.78 -14.49
CA THR A 12 -27.38 -22.22 -13.25
C THR A 12 -26.40 -21.12 -13.61
N SER A 13 -26.89 -19.88 -13.67
CA SER A 13 -26.08 -18.71 -13.93
C SER A 13 -25.22 -18.46 -12.67
N PRO A 14 -23.88 -18.49 -12.73
CA PRO A 14 -23.01 -18.33 -11.57
C PRO A 14 -22.87 -16.85 -11.18
N ALA A 15 -23.99 -16.14 -11.07
CA ALA A 15 -24.05 -14.70 -10.85
C ALA A 15 -24.91 -14.35 -9.62
N LEU A 16 -24.55 -14.90 -8.47
CA LEU A 16 -24.98 -14.55 -7.10
C LEU A 16 -23.94 -15.23 -6.18
N ASP A 17 -23.16 -14.57 -5.33
CA ASP A 17 -23.56 -13.67 -4.25
C ASP A 17 -22.35 -12.81 -3.80
N TRP A 18 -22.05 -11.70 -4.47
CA TRP A 18 -21.24 -10.67 -3.83
C TRP A 18 -22.18 -9.57 -3.37
N SER A 19 -22.29 -9.41 -2.05
CA SER A 19 -23.12 -8.39 -1.42
C SER A 19 -22.29 -7.64 -0.40
N TRP A 20 -22.39 -6.32 -0.39
CA TRP A 20 -21.86 -5.51 0.70
C TRP A 20 -22.63 -5.82 1.98
N ARG A 21 -21.92 -6.04 3.08
CA ARG A 21 -22.51 -6.18 4.41
C ARG A 21 -22.11 -4.99 5.25
N SER A 22 -23.11 -4.32 5.82
CA SER A 22 -22.83 -3.26 6.78
C SER A 22 -22.27 -3.88 8.05
N VAL A 23 -21.11 -3.38 8.48
CA VAL A 23 -20.49 -3.74 9.76
C VAL A 23 -21.05 -2.81 10.84
N SER A 24 -22.38 -2.78 10.99
CA SER A 24 -23.11 -1.78 11.78
C SER A 24 -22.82 -1.82 13.29
N SER A 25 -22.10 -2.84 13.77
CA SER A 25 -21.85 -3.06 15.20
C SER A 25 -20.50 -2.52 15.69
N CYS A 26 -19.62 -2.04 14.82
CA CYS A 26 -18.31 -1.55 15.23
C CYS A 26 -18.22 -0.04 15.02
N PRO A 27 -18.34 0.80 16.07
CA PRO A 27 -18.05 2.22 15.91
C PRO A 27 -16.61 2.37 15.41
N LEU A 28 -16.43 3.17 14.36
CA LEU A 28 -15.09 3.54 13.89
C LEU A 28 -14.35 4.18 15.07
N PRO A 29 -13.12 3.74 15.40
CA PRO A 29 -12.35 4.31 16.51
C PRO A 29 -11.75 5.68 16.16
N PHE A 30 -11.97 6.13 14.93
CA PHE A 30 -11.40 7.34 14.37
C PHE A 30 -12.19 8.58 14.78
N ARG A 31 -11.47 9.66 15.05
CA ARG A 31 -12.04 10.99 15.23
C ARG A 31 -12.33 11.60 13.86
N THR A 32 -13.21 12.61 13.82
CA THR A 32 -13.60 13.27 12.56
C THR A 32 -12.47 14.04 11.88
N ASP A 33 -11.43 14.40 12.62
CA ASP A 33 -10.25 15.12 12.16
C ASP A 33 -9.06 14.20 11.81
N GLU A 34 -9.27 12.88 11.85
CA GLU A 34 -8.22 11.91 11.57
C GLU A 34 -8.16 11.51 10.10
N ALA A 35 -6.94 11.52 9.56
CA ALA A 35 -6.61 10.96 8.26
C ALA A 35 -5.89 9.63 8.42
N ILE A 36 -6.25 8.62 7.62
CA ILE A 36 -5.48 7.37 7.55
C ILE A 36 -4.22 7.67 6.73
N VAL A 37 -3.06 7.51 7.37
CA VAL A 37 -1.76 7.79 6.75
C VAL A 37 -1.03 6.52 6.35
N SER A 38 -1.31 5.40 7.01
CA SER A 38 -0.70 4.12 6.68
C SER A 38 -1.51 2.92 7.12
N TYR A 39 -1.27 1.80 6.45
CA TYR A 39 -1.92 0.54 6.75
C TYR A 39 -1.09 -0.66 6.28
N ALA A 40 -1.27 -1.81 6.92
CA ALA A 40 -0.66 -3.07 6.50
C ALA A 40 -1.54 -4.26 6.84
N VAL A 41 -1.54 -5.27 5.97
CA VAL A 41 -2.22 -6.55 6.26
C VAL A 41 -1.28 -7.43 7.07
N HIS A 42 -1.78 -7.98 8.16
CA HIS A 42 -1.05 -8.93 9.00
C HIS A 42 -0.89 -10.27 8.23
N PRO A 43 0.22 -11.01 8.42
CA PRO A 43 0.47 -12.30 7.75
C PRO A 43 -0.61 -13.39 7.97
N ASP A 44 -1.53 -13.16 8.90
CA ASP A 44 -2.65 -14.07 9.16
C ASP A 44 -3.77 -13.94 8.11
N GLY A 45 -3.65 -12.97 7.19
CA GLY A 45 -4.61 -12.69 6.12
C GLY A 45 -5.96 -12.15 6.62
N ARG A 46 -6.05 -11.74 7.88
CA ARG A 46 -7.31 -11.40 8.55
C ARG A 46 -7.27 -10.06 9.24
N THR A 47 -6.13 -9.69 9.82
CA THR A 47 -6.02 -8.46 10.59
C THR A 47 -5.39 -7.36 9.75
N ILE A 48 -5.98 -6.17 9.77
CA ILE A 48 -5.45 -4.99 9.08
C ILE A 48 -5.01 -3.99 10.14
N PHE A 49 -3.74 -3.61 10.13
CA PHE A 49 -3.22 -2.53 10.96
C PHE A 49 -3.38 -1.20 10.22
N VAL A 50 -3.73 -0.14 10.95
CA VAL A 50 -4.00 1.19 10.41
C VAL A 50 -3.46 2.24 11.37
N THR A 51 -2.68 3.19 10.85
CA THR A 51 -2.31 4.42 11.56
C THR A 51 -3.25 5.54 11.12
N ALA A 52 -3.90 6.17 12.08
CA ALA A 52 -4.65 7.39 11.92
C ALA A 52 -3.85 8.57 12.51
N ASN A 53 -3.76 9.66 11.78
CA ASN A 53 -3.02 10.86 12.16
C ASN A 53 -3.98 12.05 12.34
N THR A 54 -3.69 12.87 13.34
CA THR A 54 -4.13 14.26 13.43
C THR A 54 -2.89 15.17 13.40
N PRO A 55 -3.05 16.51 13.27
CA PRO A 55 -1.90 17.42 13.38
C PRO A 55 -1.12 17.35 14.71
N LYS A 56 -1.62 16.64 15.74
CA LYS A 56 -1.03 16.58 17.07
C LYS A 56 -0.51 15.19 17.45
N GLU A 57 -1.14 14.13 16.95
CA GLU A 57 -0.87 12.76 17.41
C GLU A 57 -1.14 11.73 16.32
N ASP A 58 -0.36 10.65 16.39
CA ASP A 58 -0.56 9.41 15.64
C ASP A 58 -1.15 8.33 16.55
N ARG A 59 -2.09 7.56 16.02
CA ARG A 59 -2.77 6.48 16.74
C ARG A 59 -2.83 5.24 15.86
N THR A 60 -2.36 4.10 16.37
CA THR A 60 -2.43 2.84 15.64
C THR A 60 -3.53 1.93 16.15
N PHE A 61 -4.28 1.36 15.21
CA PHE A 61 -5.37 0.42 15.42
C PHE A 61 -5.16 -0.84 14.60
N SER A 62 -5.90 -1.90 14.93
CA SER A 62 -6.09 -3.03 14.05
C SER A 62 -7.57 -3.38 13.91
N PHE A 63 -7.96 -3.82 12.73
CA PHE A 63 -9.29 -4.33 12.44
C PHE A 63 -9.24 -5.83 12.15
N ASP A 64 -9.99 -6.62 12.91
CA ASP A 64 -10.19 -8.04 12.67
C ASP A 64 -11.37 -8.24 11.70
N THR A 65 -11.09 -8.66 10.47
CA THR A 65 -12.10 -8.79 9.41
C THR A 65 -13.13 -9.90 9.65
N ARG A 66 -12.86 -10.87 10.53
CA ARG A 66 -13.80 -11.98 10.83
C ARG A 66 -14.71 -11.64 12.00
N ARG A 67 -14.18 -11.00 13.05
CA ARG A 67 -14.94 -10.58 14.23
C ARG A 67 -15.58 -9.21 14.05
N CYS A 68 -15.11 -8.45 13.07
CA CYS A 68 -15.52 -7.07 12.86
C CYS A 68 -15.27 -6.22 14.11
N GLU A 69 -14.06 -6.35 14.68
CA GLU A 69 -13.66 -5.69 15.93
C GLU A 69 -12.43 -4.82 15.69
N TRP A 70 -12.47 -3.58 16.20
CA TRP A 70 -11.31 -2.70 16.28
C TRP A 70 -10.56 -2.90 17.58
N ARG A 71 -9.24 -2.76 17.52
CA ARG A 71 -8.34 -2.76 18.68
C ARG A 71 -7.41 -1.58 18.61
N PHE A 72 -7.26 -0.84 19.70
CA PHE A 72 -6.26 0.21 19.82
C PHE A 72 -4.93 -0.37 20.28
N HIS A 73 -3.83 0.06 19.66
CA HIS A 73 -2.47 -0.40 19.95
C HIS A 73 -1.56 0.68 20.52
N GLY A 74 -1.98 1.94 20.57
CA GLY A 74 -1.20 3.01 21.20
C GLY A 74 -1.04 4.27 20.35
N GLU A 75 -0.44 5.28 20.98
CA GLU A 75 -0.12 6.59 20.39
C GLU A 75 1.24 6.54 19.68
N TRP A 76 1.30 5.77 18.60
CA TRP A 76 2.47 5.63 17.76
C TRP A 76 2.03 5.34 16.32
N ALA A 77 2.94 5.53 15.37
CA ALA A 77 2.69 5.31 13.94
C ALA A 77 3.44 4.09 13.39
N LEU A 78 2.82 3.38 12.45
CA LEU A 78 3.58 2.49 11.56
C LEU A 78 4.66 3.32 10.85
N PRO A 79 5.87 2.76 10.65
CA PRO A 79 7.03 3.52 10.21
C PRO A 79 7.04 3.80 8.70
N PHE A 80 5.90 3.73 8.03
CA PHE A 80 5.74 3.95 6.59
C PHE A 80 4.46 4.74 6.30
N GLU A 81 4.40 5.34 5.12
CA GLU A 81 3.22 5.98 4.54
C GLU A 81 2.56 5.05 3.52
N GLY A 82 1.23 5.13 3.43
CA GLY A 82 0.44 4.26 2.57
C GLY A 82 0.51 2.80 2.99
N GLN A 83 0.60 1.91 2.00
CA GLN A 83 0.55 0.47 2.24
C GLN A 83 1.93 -0.10 2.60
N GLY A 84 1.99 -0.80 3.73
CA GLY A 84 3.05 -1.73 4.07
C GLY A 84 2.74 -3.15 3.59
N TYR A 85 3.75 -3.83 3.06
CA TYR A 85 3.64 -5.20 2.55
C TYR A 85 4.43 -6.15 3.43
N PHE A 86 3.81 -7.24 3.85
CA PHE A 86 4.54 -8.33 4.48
C PHE A 86 5.34 -9.11 3.44
N ASP A 87 6.59 -9.41 3.76
CA ASP A 87 7.41 -10.35 3.01
C ASP A 87 7.92 -11.47 3.94
N SER A 88 7.67 -12.71 3.54
CA SER A 88 8.00 -13.88 4.37
C SER A 88 9.48 -14.23 4.40
N GLN A 89 10.29 -13.77 3.44
CA GLN A 89 11.74 -13.97 3.48
C GLN A 89 12.42 -12.97 4.41
N LEU A 90 11.87 -11.76 4.52
CA LEU A 90 12.33 -10.74 5.47
C LEU A 90 11.70 -10.89 6.85
N ASP A 91 10.59 -11.63 6.94
CA ASP A 91 9.73 -11.76 8.13
C ASP A 91 9.38 -10.40 8.73
N ALA A 92 8.95 -9.48 7.87
CA ALA A 92 8.76 -8.09 8.22
C ALA A 92 7.76 -7.41 7.28
N TRP A 93 7.14 -6.33 7.78
CA TRP A 93 6.50 -5.36 6.91
C TRP A 93 7.57 -4.49 6.24
N VAL A 94 7.31 -4.11 5.00
CA VAL A 94 8.13 -3.21 4.19
C VAL A 94 7.23 -2.12 3.63
N GLY A 95 7.66 -0.86 3.77
CA GLY A 95 6.87 0.28 3.32
C GLY A 95 7.73 1.47 2.91
N LEU A 96 7.06 2.48 2.35
CA LEU A 96 7.68 3.74 1.92
C LEU A 96 7.75 4.72 3.09
N GLN A 97 8.87 5.43 3.23
CA GLN A 97 8.96 6.60 4.10
C GLN A 97 8.83 7.87 3.31
N GLN A 98 8.25 8.90 3.94
CA GLN A 98 8.10 10.25 3.39
C GLN A 98 9.40 10.85 2.85
N ASP A 99 10.53 10.45 3.42
CA ASP A 99 11.85 11.00 3.13
C ASP A 99 12.52 10.43 1.87
N GLY A 100 11.85 9.56 1.12
CA GLY A 100 12.43 8.87 -0.04
C GLY A 100 12.92 7.44 0.23
N GLY A 101 12.90 7.01 1.49
CA GLY A 101 13.44 5.74 1.93
C GLY A 101 12.46 4.57 1.85
N ILE A 102 13.03 3.37 1.98
CA ILE A 102 12.28 2.14 2.26
C ILE A 102 12.59 1.76 3.71
N CYS A 103 11.56 1.49 4.48
CA CYS A 103 11.71 0.95 5.82
C CYS A 103 11.24 -0.50 5.88
N SER A 104 11.68 -1.18 6.92
CA SER A 104 11.12 -2.46 7.31
C SER A 104 11.00 -2.54 8.83
N CYS A 105 9.87 -3.07 9.31
CA CYS A 105 9.63 -3.27 10.73
C CYS A 105 9.02 -4.65 11.00
N GLN A 106 9.24 -5.14 12.20
CA GLN A 106 8.72 -6.43 12.64
C GLN A 106 7.19 -6.42 12.71
N VAL A 107 6.59 -7.56 12.36
CA VAL A 107 5.14 -7.72 12.43
C VAL A 107 4.70 -7.73 13.89
N ILE A 108 3.65 -6.95 14.20
CA ILE A 108 3.13 -6.85 15.55
C ILE A 108 2.33 -8.10 15.88
N SER A 109 2.72 -8.77 16.97
CA SER A 109 2.03 -9.97 17.45
C SER A 109 0.65 -9.65 18.03
N HIS A 110 -0.34 -10.49 17.70
CA HIS A 110 -1.74 -10.41 18.18
C HIS A 110 -1.92 -10.34 19.70
N GLY A 111 -0.96 -10.87 20.45
CA GLY A 111 -0.98 -10.97 21.91
C GLY A 111 -0.24 -9.85 22.63
N SER A 112 0.41 -8.92 21.91
CA SER A 112 1.09 -7.80 22.56
C SER A 112 0.03 -6.89 23.20
N THR A 113 0.00 -6.87 24.53
CA THR A 113 -0.81 -5.96 25.33
C THR A 113 -0.12 -4.62 25.56
N GLY A 114 1.05 -4.41 24.97
CA GLY A 114 1.87 -3.22 25.14
C GLY A 114 1.73 -2.24 23.99
N ALA A 115 1.65 -0.94 24.32
CA ALA A 115 1.68 0.16 23.37
C ALA A 115 3.07 0.43 22.77
N VAL A 116 3.82 -0.65 22.48
CA VAL A 116 5.21 -0.56 22.05
C VAL A 116 5.24 -0.50 20.52
N GLN A 117 5.70 0.64 20.01
CA GLN A 117 5.97 0.83 18.60
C GLN A 117 7.04 -0.20 18.15
N PRO A 118 6.85 -0.90 17.02
CA PRO A 118 7.86 -1.81 16.51
C PRO A 118 9.11 -1.03 16.09
N ASP A 119 10.29 -1.54 16.42
CA ASP A 119 11.53 -1.02 15.86
C ASP A 119 11.53 -1.18 14.33
N TRP A 120 12.12 -0.20 13.64
CA TRP A 120 12.24 -0.23 12.18
C TRP A 120 13.67 0.02 11.71
N LYS A 121 13.95 -0.47 10.52
CA LYS A 121 15.25 -0.36 9.85
C LYS A 121 15.06 0.31 8.50
N MET A 122 15.95 1.23 8.18
CA MET A 122 15.95 1.94 6.92
C MET A 122 16.91 1.29 5.94
N ALA A 123 16.47 1.13 4.69
CA ALA A 123 17.38 0.84 3.60
C ALA A 123 18.29 2.05 3.37
N LYS A 124 19.57 1.79 3.09
CA LYS A 124 20.57 2.85 2.89
C LYS A 124 20.27 3.72 1.68
N ASP A 125 19.72 3.12 0.62
CA ASP A 125 19.44 3.81 -0.62
C ASP A 125 18.09 4.53 -0.55
N LYS A 126 18.10 5.84 -0.83
CA LYS A 126 16.87 6.56 -1.16
C LYS A 126 16.48 6.22 -2.60
N LEU A 127 15.27 5.72 -2.78
CA LEU A 127 14.81 5.24 -4.09
C LEU A 127 14.02 6.29 -4.85
N TRP A 128 13.48 7.27 -4.13
CA TRP A 128 12.76 8.40 -4.69
C TRP A 128 13.16 9.69 -3.99
N SER A 129 12.71 10.83 -4.51
CA SER A 129 13.01 12.14 -3.93
C SER A 129 11.73 12.93 -3.72
N PRO A 130 11.39 13.32 -2.47
CA PRO A 130 10.19 14.11 -2.20
C PRO A 130 10.21 15.50 -2.85
N ASN A 131 11.42 15.99 -3.20
CA ASN A 131 11.63 17.31 -3.80
C ASN A 131 11.45 17.37 -5.32
N LYS A 132 11.25 16.23 -6.01
CA LYS A 132 10.86 16.29 -7.42
C LYS A 132 9.45 16.87 -7.48
N LYS A 133 9.09 17.63 -8.52
CA LYS A 133 7.71 18.04 -8.76
C LYS A 133 6.87 16.80 -9.12
N VAL A 134 6.63 15.96 -8.14
CA VAL A 134 5.90 14.70 -8.29
C VAL A 134 4.43 15.04 -8.31
N ALA A 135 3.73 14.48 -9.29
CA ALA A 135 2.31 14.64 -9.49
C ALA A 135 1.49 14.27 -8.24
N LEU A 136 1.85 13.13 -7.65
CA LEU A 136 1.31 12.48 -6.46
C LEU A 136 2.39 11.53 -5.92
N GLY A 137 2.42 11.24 -4.61
CA GLY A 137 3.46 10.41 -3.98
C GLY A 137 3.63 9.01 -4.61
N PRO A 138 4.82 8.39 -4.48
CA PRO A 138 5.09 7.09 -5.08
C PRO A 138 4.22 5.96 -4.51
N THR A 139 4.09 4.89 -5.28
CA THR A 139 3.47 3.65 -4.82
C THR A 139 4.48 2.51 -4.82
N LEU A 140 4.39 1.64 -3.81
CA LEU A 140 5.21 0.44 -3.67
C LEU A 140 4.31 -0.77 -3.84
N THR A 141 4.82 -1.87 -4.38
CA THR A 141 4.15 -3.16 -4.33
C THR A 141 5.13 -4.30 -4.11
N SER A 142 4.71 -5.34 -3.39
CA SER A 142 5.48 -6.57 -3.23
C SER A 142 5.30 -7.47 -4.44
N MET A 143 6.41 -7.96 -4.97
CA MET A 143 6.46 -8.97 -6.03
C MET A 143 6.69 -10.38 -5.49
N GLY A 144 6.77 -10.52 -4.17
CA GLY A 144 7.19 -11.74 -3.48
C GLY A 144 8.70 -11.97 -3.53
N GLY A 145 9.18 -12.84 -2.63
CA GLY A 145 10.59 -13.24 -2.58
C GLY A 145 11.54 -12.06 -2.28
N ALA A 146 11.14 -11.18 -1.36
CA ALA A 146 11.81 -9.94 -1.01
C ALA A 146 12.06 -8.99 -2.18
N ARG A 147 11.28 -9.09 -3.26
CA ARG A 147 11.33 -8.22 -4.44
C ARG A 147 10.18 -7.24 -4.42
N PHE A 148 10.47 -6.01 -4.81
CA PHE A 148 9.52 -4.90 -4.77
C PHE A 148 9.60 -4.08 -6.04
N CYS A 149 8.49 -3.44 -6.38
CA CYS A 149 8.39 -2.48 -7.47
C CYS A 149 7.90 -1.15 -6.91
N LEU A 150 8.67 -0.09 -7.17
CA LEU A 150 8.36 1.30 -6.87
C LEU A 150 7.95 2.00 -8.16
N VAL A 151 6.81 2.68 -8.13
CA VAL A 151 6.31 3.49 -9.26
C VAL A 151 6.15 4.93 -8.81
N GLU A 152 6.89 5.82 -9.47
CA GLU A 152 6.79 7.27 -9.33
C GLU A 152 6.19 7.86 -10.61
N CYS A 153 5.33 8.87 -10.49
CA CYS A 153 4.84 9.65 -11.62
C CYS A 153 5.33 11.09 -11.48
N VAL A 154 6.30 11.46 -12.31
CA VAL A 154 6.89 12.80 -12.29
C VAL A 154 6.41 13.60 -13.49
N MET A 155 6.27 14.90 -13.31
CA MET A 155 6.09 15.79 -14.45
C MET A 155 7.32 15.78 -15.35
N ARG A 156 7.08 15.97 -16.65
CA ARG A 156 8.14 16.25 -17.61
C ARG A 156 8.91 17.50 -17.19
N GLU A 157 10.23 17.45 -17.40
CA GLU A 157 11.13 18.57 -17.16
C GLU A 157 10.78 19.76 -18.08
N GLY A 158 10.74 20.96 -17.53
CA GLY A 158 10.35 22.18 -18.26
C GLY A 158 8.91 22.63 -18.02
N LEU A 159 8.06 21.82 -17.36
CA LEU A 159 6.74 22.24 -16.94
C LEU A 159 6.82 23.08 -15.65
N VAL A 160 6.12 24.22 -15.65
CA VAL A 160 6.11 25.16 -14.54
C VAL A 160 5.06 24.73 -13.53
N GLU A 161 3.82 24.52 -14.00
CA GLU A 161 2.68 24.12 -13.19
C GLU A 161 2.29 22.66 -13.45
N TYR A 162 1.68 22.03 -12.43
CA TYR A 162 1.17 20.67 -12.54
C TYR A 162 0.05 20.52 -13.57
N GLU A 163 -0.73 21.58 -13.73
CA GLU A 163 -1.81 21.63 -14.71
C GLU A 163 -1.32 21.61 -16.16
N ASP A 164 -0.08 22.05 -16.41
CA ASP A 164 0.51 22.07 -17.74
C ASP A 164 0.83 20.66 -18.28
N ALA A 165 0.88 19.66 -17.40
CA ALA A 165 1.10 18.26 -17.78
C ALA A 165 -0.14 17.58 -18.36
N PHE A 166 -1.32 18.21 -18.29
CA PHE A 166 -2.58 17.60 -18.72
C PHE A 166 -2.86 17.78 -20.20
N GLY A 167 -3.39 16.73 -20.83
CA GLY A 167 -3.78 16.76 -22.24
C GLY A 167 -2.59 16.65 -23.21
N ASP A 168 -1.36 16.80 -22.74
CA ASP A 168 -0.16 16.42 -23.48
C ASP A 168 0.02 14.90 -23.45
N HIS A 169 0.38 14.32 -24.59
CA HIS A 169 0.52 12.88 -24.74
C HIS A 169 1.67 12.30 -23.91
N ASP A 170 2.59 13.16 -23.44
CA ASP A 170 3.81 12.79 -22.77
C ASP A 170 4.21 13.77 -21.64
N GLY A 171 3.23 14.51 -21.09
CA GLY A 171 3.41 15.49 -20.01
C GLY A 171 3.88 14.89 -18.67
N CYS A 172 3.77 13.57 -18.50
CA CYS A 172 4.24 12.84 -17.34
C CYS A 172 5.20 11.71 -17.74
N VAL A 173 6.10 11.35 -16.82
CA VAL A 173 6.99 10.19 -16.95
C VAL A 173 6.80 9.28 -15.74
N LEU A 174 6.51 8.01 -16.00
CA LEU A 174 6.55 6.97 -14.98
C LEU A 174 8.00 6.52 -14.81
N HIS A 175 8.51 6.56 -13.58
CA HIS A 175 9.71 5.83 -13.21
C HIS A 175 9.30 4.57 -12.48
N ILE A 176 9.71 3.43 -13.03
CA ILE A 176 9.45 2.10 -12.49
C ILE A 176 10.80 1.55 -12.03
N THR A 177 10.95 1.37 -10.72
CA THR A 177 12.17 0.83 -10.11
C THR A 177 11.87 -0.49 -9.44
N MET A 178 12.46 -1.56 -9.96
CA MET A 178 12.40 -2.89 -9.38
C MET A 178 13.67 -3.15 -8.57
N PHE A 179 13.53 -3.73 -7.39
CA PHE A 179 14.67 -4.02 -6.52
C PHE A 179 14.36 -5.19 -5.59
N GLY A 180 15.41 -5.80 -5.03
CA GLY A 180 15.31 -6.74 -3.91
C GLY A 180 15.76 -6.10 -2.61
N LEU A 181 15.29 -6.64 -1.49
CA LEU A 181 15.72 -6.29 -0.14
C LEU A 181 16.30 -7.50 0.57
N LYS A 182 17.33 -7.28 1.38
CA LYS A 182 17.90 -8.31 2.26
C LYS A 182 18.53 -7.68 3.50
N TYR A 183 18.56 -8.43 4.58
CA TYR A 183 19.39 -8.08 5.73
C TYR A 183 20.82 -8.56 5.55
N SER A 184 21.77 -7.70 5.87
CA SER A 184 23.17 -8.10 6.02
C SER A 184 23.39 -8.87 7.34
N HIS A 185 24.57 -9.48 7.49
CA HIS A 185 24.98 -10.12 8.75
C HIS A 185 25.03 -9.17 9.96
N ARG A 186 25.10 -7.84 9.72
CA ARG A 186 25.02 -6.80 10.76
C ARG A 186 23.63 -6.23 10.92
N GLU A 187 22.62 -6.96 10.44
CA GLU A 187 21.22 -6.57 10.58
C GLU A 187 20.83 -5.25 9.88
N VAL A 188 21.67 -4.75 8.97
CA VAL A 188 21.37 -3.58 8.13
C VAL A 188 20.55 -4.01 6.92
N LEU A 189 19.45 -3.29 6.65
CA LEU A 189 18.61 -3.47 5.48
C LEU A 189 19.31 -2.94 4.22
N GLN A 190 19.43 -3.77 3.19
CA GLN A 190 20.12 -3.47 1.95
C GLN A 190 19.26 -3.76 0.73
N THR A 191 19.36 -2.88 -0.26
CA THR A 191 18.82 -3.01 -1.61
C THR A 191 19.79 -3.80 -2.49
N PHE A 192 19.27 -4.60 -3.42
CA PHE A 192 20.07 -5.30 -4.42
C PHE A 192 19.32 -5.47 -5.75
N GLY A 193 20.05 -5.74 -6.83
CA GLY A 193 19.45 -6.06 -8.14
C GLY A 193 18.47 -4.98 -8.63
N ARG A 194 18.84 -3.71 -8.41
CA ARG A 194 18.02 -2.55 -8.77
C ARG A 194 18.04 -2.34 -10.28
N THR A 195 16.85 -2.26 -10.87
CA THR A 195 16.66 -1.91 -12.27
C THR A 195 15.62 -0.81 -12.35
N THR A 196 15.91 0.24 -13.10
CA THR A 196 14.98 1.37 -13.30
C THR A 196 14.71 1.54 -14.77
N SER A 197 13.44 1.71 -15.11
CA SER A 197 12.96 2.05 -16.45
C SER A 197 12.04 3.26 -16.38
N SER A 198 12.02 4.06 -17.44
CA SER A 198 11.13 5.20 -17.58
C SER A 198 10.18 5.02 -18.76
N CYS A 199 8.94 5.49 -18.61
CA CYS A 199 7.94 5.45 -19.67
C CYS A 199 7.16 6.77 -19.69
N PRO A 200 7.14 7.52 -20.81
CA PRO A 200 6.23 8.65 -20.95
C PRO A 200 4.78 8.21 -20.89
N VAL A 201 3.95 8.97 -20.19
CA VAL A 201 2.51 8.72 -20.11
C VAL A 201 1.73 10.01 -20.22
N SER A 202 0.57 9.91 -20.86
CA SER A 202 -0.41 11.00 -20.87
C SER A 202 -1.15 11.00 -19.54
N LYS A 203 -1.40 12.19 -18.99
CA LYS A 203 -2.26 12.35 -17.81
C LYS A 203 -3.41 13.28 -18.18
N HIS A 204 -4.62 12.90 -17.78
CA HIS A 204 -5.84 13.65 -18.10
C HIS A 204 -6.56 14.21 -16.87
N PHE A 205 -6.21 13.76 -15.67
CA PHE A 205 -6.82 14.20 -14.41
C PHE A 205 -5.79 14.27 -13.28
N THR A 206 -5.93 15.28 -12.43
CA THR A 206 -5.06 15.53 -11.27
C THR A 206 -5.16 14.44 -10.21
N SER A 207 -6.33 13.83 -10.05
CA SER A 207 -6.69 12.92 -8.95
C SER A 207 -6.29 11.46 -9.14
N PHE A 208 -5.72 11.09 -10.29
CA PHE A 208 -5.33 9.70 -10.55
C PHE A 208 -3.82 9.49 -10.37
N SER A 209 -3.45 8.58 -9.48
CA SER A 209 -2.09 8.06 -9.35
C SER A 209 -1.98 6.69 -10.02
N PRO A 210 -0.87 6.39 -10.72
CA PRO A 210 -0.54 5.01 -11.02
C PRO A 210 -0.33 4.24 -9.71
N VAL A 211 -1.06 3.14 -9.57
CA VAL A 211 -0.93 2.21 -8.44
C VAL A 211 -0.22 0.96 -8.94
N ALA A 212 0.93 0.66 -8.35
CA ALA A 212 1.63 -0.60 -8.60
C ALA A 212 0.87 -1.77 -7.95
N PHE A 213 0.66 -2.85 -8.69
CA PHE A 213 0.14 -4.12 -8.17
C PHE A 213 0.88 -5.29 -8.83
N TRP A 214 0.86 -6.45 -8.18
CA TRP A 214 1.48 -7.67 -8.66
C TRP A 214 0.52 -8.84 -8.44
N MET A 215 0.47 -9.78 -9.40
CA MET A 215 -0.40 -10.97 -9.38
C MET A 215 0.43 -12.23 -9.56
#